data_AF-A0A950W0I3-F1
#
_entry.id   AF-A0A950W0I3-F1
#
_cell.length_a   1.000
_cell.length_b   1.000
_cell.length_c   1.000
_cell.angle_alpha   90.00
_cell.angle_beta   90.00
_cell.angle_gamma   90.00
#
_symmetry.space_group_name_H-M   'P 1'
#
loop_
_entity.id
_entity.type
_entity.pdbx_description
1 polymer ?
#
loop_
_entity_poly.entity_id
_entity_poly.type
_entity_poly.pdbx_seq_one_letter_code
_entity_poly.pdbx_strand_id
1 'polypeptide(L)' 'MRLLRFLWDFVVGDDWRIAVGVALALGATALIADTSVAAWWIVPVAVAVLLAVSVWRAVRVVR' A
#
# COMPACT_ATOMS: atom_id res chain seq x y z
N MET A 1 -8.33 -17.21 -18.66
CA MET A 1 -8.65 -15.77 -18.47
C MET A 1 -9.30 -15.44 -17.12
N ARG A 2 -10.23 -16.27 -16.58
CA ARG A 2 -10.87 -16.01 -15.26
C ARG A 2 -9.89 -16.00 -14.08
N LEU A 3 -8.92 -16.92 -14.07
CA LEU A 3 -7.92 -17.02 -13.00
C LEU A 3 -6.99 -15.80 -12.93
N LEU A 4 -6.55 -15.29 -14.08
CA LEU A 4 -5.67 -14.11 -14.15
C LEU A 4 -6.36 -12.85 -13.60
N ARG A 5 -7.65 -12.70 -13.92
CA ARG A 5 -8.46 -11.59 -13.38
C ARG A 5 -8.66 -11.72 -11.88
N PHE A 6 -8.93 -12.93 -11.39
CA PHE A 6 -8.99 -13.21 -9.96
C PHE A 6 -7.67 -12.90 -9.25
N LEU A 7 -6.52 -13.30 -9.81
CA LEU A 7 -5.21 -13.00 -9.23
C LEU A 7 -4.95 -11.49 -9.17
N TRP A 8 -5.35 -10.77 -10.21
CA TRP A 8 -5.27 -9.31 -10.22
C TRP A 8 -6.16 -8.71 -9.12
N ASP A 9 -7.43 -9.07 -9.08
CA ASP A 9 -8.38 -8.55 -8.08
C ASP A 9 -7.99 -8.94 -6.65
N PHE A 10 -7.34 -10.09 -6.45
CA PHE A 10 -6.86 -10.55 -5.14
C PHE A 10 -5.57 -9.84 -4.69
N VAL A 11 -4.60 -9.68 -5.59
CA VAL A 11 -3.28 -9.11 -5.25
C VAL A 11 -3.31 -7.58 -5.26
N VAL A 12 -3.94 -6.98 -6.26
CA VAL A 12 -3.99 -5.53 -6.46
C VAL A 12 -5.20 -4.93 -5.75
N GLY A 13 -6.32 -5.67 -5.69
CA GLY A 13 -7.56 -5.16 -5.14
C GLY A 13 -8.30 -4.21 -6.07
N ASP A 14 -9.27 -3.53 -5.49
CA ASP A 14 -10.12 -2.52 -6.12
C ASP A 14 -9.41 -1.17 -6.36
N ASP A 15 -8.43 -0.81 -5.52
CA ASP A 15 -7.60 0.39 -5.68
C ASP A 15 -6.11 0.04 -5.89
N TRP A 16 -5.65 0.12 -7.15
CA TRP A 16 -4.25 -0.08 -7.53
C TRP A 16 -3.24 0.81 -6.79
N ARG A 17 -3.68 1.95 -6.25
CA ARG A 17 -2.81 2.89 -5.53
C ARG A 17 -2.40 2.32 -4.18
N ILE A 18 -3.24 1.50 -3.56
CA ILE A 18 -2.87 0.77 -2.34
C ILE A 18 -1.73 -0.19 -2.64
N ALA A 19 -1.85 -0.97 -3.73
CA ALA A 19 -0.80 -1.89 -4.16
C ALA A 19 0.53 -1.19 -4.43
N VAL A 20 0.50 -0.03 -5.12
CA VAL A 20 1.71 0.80 -5.33
C VAL A 20 2.25 1.33 -4.01
N GLY A 21 1.39 1.79 -3.11
CA GLY A 21 1.79 2.23 -1.77
C GLY A 21 2.50 1.14 -0.96
N VAL A 22 1.98 -0.10 -1.01
CA VAL A 22 2.60 -1.26 -0.36
C VAL A 22 3.95 -1.58 -0.99
N ALA A 23 4.06 -1.58 -2.33
CA ALA A 23 5.32 -1.81 -3.01
C ALA A 23 6.38 -0.77 -2.62
N LEU A 24 6.00 0.51 -2.53
CA LEU A 24 6.88 1.58 -2.06
C LEU A 24 7.28 1.40 -0.59
N ALA A 25 6.35 1.02 0.28
CA ALA A 25 6.63 0.77 1.70
C ALA A 25 7.62 -0.39 1.89
N LEU A 26 7.46 -1.48 1.14
CA LEU A 26 8.38 -2.61 1.16
C LEU A 26 9.75 -2.24 0.59
N GLY A 27 9.80 -1.48 -0.50
CA GLY A 27 11.05 -0.95 -1.05
C GLY A 27 11.79 -0.07 -0.04
N ALA A 28 11.09 0.86 0.61
CA ALA A 28 11.65 1.69 1.67
C ALA A 28 12.13 0.85 2.88
N THR A 29 11.37 -0.18 3.24
CA THR A 29 11.74 -1.13 4.31
C THR A 29 13.02 -1.87 3.95
N ALA A 30 13.14 -2.37 2.72
CA ALA A 30 14.34 -3.07 2.25
C ALA A 30 15.58 -2.16 2.27
N LEU A 31 15.43 -0.90 1.83
CA LEU A 31 16.52 0.07 1.85
C LEU A 31 16.96 0.42 3.28
N ILE A 32 16.01 0.60 4.21
CA ILE A 32 16.31 0.96 5.60
C ILE A 32 16.83 -0.24 6.39
N ALA A 33 16.37 -1.46 6.08
CA ALA A 33 16.83 -2.69 6.72
C ALA A 33 18.32 -2.98 6.49
N ASP A 34 18.93 -2.42 5.45
CA ASP A 34 20.39 -2.51 5.19
C ASP A 34 21.21 -1.49 6.00
N THR A 35 20.55 -0.70 6.85
CA THR A 35 21.19 0.31 7.71
C THR A 35 21.13 -0.08 9.18
N SER A 36 21.74 0.72 10.06
CA SER A 36 21.61 0.55 11.52
C SER A 36 20.26 1.00 12.09
N VAL A 37 19.37 1.54 11.25
CA VAL A 37 18.06 2.04 11.67
C VAL A 37 17.04 0.89 11.68
N ALA A 38 16.33 0.74 12.79
CA ALA A 38 15.29 -0.28 12.88
C ALA A 38 14.09 0.07 11.95
N ALA A 39 13.80 -0.79 10.99
CA ALA A 39 12.82 -0.55 9.92
C ALA A 39 11.34 -0.81 10.30
N TRP A 40 11.07 -1.28 11.52
CA TRP A 40 9.75 -1.76 11.95
C TRP A 40 8.62 -0.73 11.84
N TRP A 41 8.93 0.57 11.89
CA TRP A 41 7.95 1.65 11.88
C TRP A 41 7.44 2.01 10.47
N ILE A 42 8.15 1.60 9.42
CA ILE A 42 7.85 2.00 8.03
C ILE A 42 6.48 1.47 7.61
N VAL A 43 6.23 0.18 7.82
CA VAL A 43 4.96 -0.46 7.44
C VAL A 43 3.78 0.11 8.22
N PRO A 44 3.80 0.24 9.57
CA PRO A 44 2.74 0.91 10.32
C PRO A 44 2.42 2.33 9.83
N VAL A 45 3.45 3.16 9.58
CA VAL A 45 3.28 4.52 9.07
C VAL A 45 2.68 4.51 7.67
N ALA A 46 3.19 3.65 6.78
CA ALA A 46 2.66 3.52 5.43
C ALA A 46 1.18 3.11 5.44
N VAL A 47 0.80 2.14 6.27
CA VAL A 47 -0.60 1.71 6.44
C VAL A 47 -1.47 2.88 6.91
N ALA A 48 -1.05 3.60 7.95
CA ALA A 48 -1.81 4.75 8.45
C ALA A 48 -2.02 5.82 7.37
N VAL A 49 -0.97 6.15 6.61
CA VAL A 49 -1.04 7.13 5.51
C VAL A 49 -1.94 6.63 4.37
N LEU A 50 -1.76 5.40 3.92
CA LEU A 50 -2.55 4.84 2.81
C LEU A 50 -4.03 4.77 3.16
N LEU A 51 -4.37 4.35 4.38
CA LEU A 51 -5.75 4.34 4.85
C LEU A 51 -6.33 5.74 4.97
N ALA A 52 -5.58 6.69 5.54
CA ALA A 52 -6.04 8.08 5.65
C ALA A 52 -6.33 8.69 4.27
N VAL A 53 -5.43 8.48 3.30
CA VAL A 53 -5.59 8.95 1.92
C VAL A 53 -6.77 8.25 1.23
N SER A 54 -6.91 6.93 1.42
CA SER A 54 -8.01 6.15 0.85
C SER A 54 -9.37 6.67 1.33
N VAL A 55 -9.55 6.80 2.66
CA VAL A 55 -10.78 7.32 3.26
C VAL A 55 -11.06 8.75 2.81
N TRP A 56 -10.04 9.61 2.84
CA TRP A 56 -10.19 11.00 2.44
C TRP A 56 -10.64 11.14 0.98
N ARG A 57 -10.11 10.32 0.08
CA ARG A 57 -10.52 10.30 -1.32
C ARG A 57 -11.93 9.76 -1.49
N ALA A 58 -12.28 8.67 -0.81
CA ALA A 58 -13.62 8.12 -0.86
C ALA A 58 -14.67 9.17 -0.45
N VAL A 59 -14.41 9.90 0.63
CA VAL A 59 -15.30 10.97 1.12
C VAL A 59 -15.43 12.12 0.11
N ARG A 60 -14.34 12.52 -0.56
CA ARG A 60 -14.37 13.61 -1.55
C ARG A 60 -15.09 13.24 -2.85
N VAL A 61 -15.11 11.96 -3.23
CA VAL A 61 -15.80 11.51 -4.45
C VAL A 61 -17.32 11.48 -4.24
N VAL A 62 -17.77 11.24 -3.00
CA VAL A 62 -19.21 11.15 -2.65
C VAL A 62 -19.85 12.53 -2.45
N ARG A 63 -19.07 13.58 -2.24
CA ARG A 63 -19.54 14.95 -2.03
C ARG A 63 -19.61 15.73 -3.34
#